data_AF-A0A942DCM8-F1
#
_entry.id   AF-A0A942DCM8-F1
#
_cell.length_a   1.000
_cell.length_b   1.000
_cell.length_c   1.000
_cell.angle_alpha   90.00
_cell.angle_beta   90.00
_cell.angle_gamma   90.00
#
_symmetry.space_group_name_H-M   'P 1'
#
loop_
_entity.id
_entity.type
_entity.pdbx_description
1 polymer ?
#
loop_
_entity_poly.entity_id
_entity_poly.type
_entity_poly.pdbx_seq_one_letter_code
_entity_poly.pdbx_strand_id
1 'polypeptide(L)'
;MSIPIFIMTLKQFWNRPARVFLLGCFLAFPLFMEFMMKRVMNQNISAETASHMVPAFVMVIGAGIVGQDITDGVLPLILSRPIKRYQYLISKWMAVATLALSMGLADTSFHLLLSYGFAAQALQNFQLLWIPQTFISAAGCTAVMMLLSCLLPGAADVGILLLTFAVYFVMMMLQHGAHVPGMEDIGTQLLSIAFPSFDLTEITAPRSLLSIDVGRYVAVVFVSLLGSVIVLNQKELSYGSH
;
A
#
# COMPACT_ATOMS: atom_id res chain seq x y z
N MET A 1 -2.09 14.87 -14.08
CA MET A 1 -0.90 14.07 -13.73
C MET A 1 0.25 14.52 -14.63
N SER A 2 1.44 14.72 -14.06
CA SER A 2 2.67 15.05 -14.80
C SER A 2 3.48 13.78 -15.07
N ILE A 3 3.64 13.41 -16.35
CA ILE A 3 4.37 12.21 -16.79
C ILE A 3 5.85 12.22 -16.34
N PRO A 4 6.59 13.34 -16.43
CA PRO A 4 7.99 13.39 -15.99
C PRO A 4 8.18 13.01 -14.52
N ILE A 5 7.31 13.50 -13.63
CA ILE A 5 7.39 13.21 -12.18
C ILE A 5 7.12 11.73 -11.93
N PHE A 6 6.16 11.15 -12.65
CA PHE A 6 5.85 9.73 -12.55
C PHE A 6 7.07 8.87 -12.94
N ILE A 7 7.66 9.11 -14.10
CA ILE A 7 8.84 8.36 -14.58
C ILE A 7 10.04 8.57 -13.65
N MET A 8 10.27 9.79 -13.18
CA MET A 8 11.35 10.09 -12.23
C MET A 8 11.18 9.30 -10.93
N THR A 9 9.95 9.22 -10.40
CA THR A 9 9.63 8.45 -9.19
C THR A 9 9.92 6.97 -9.38
N LEU A 10 9.54 6.41 -10.54
CA LEU A 10 9.85 5.02 -10.88
C LEU A 10 11.37 4.78 -10.90
N LYS A 11 12.13 5.66 -11.55
CA LYS A 11 13.60 5.56 -11.61
C LYS A 11 14.26 5.70 -10.24
N GLN A 12 13.77 6.62 -9.42
CA GLN A 12 14.26 6.85 -8.05
C GLN A 12 14.11 5.61 -7.18
N PHE A 13 13.03 4.84 -7.38
CA PHE A 13 12.84 3.57 -6.68
C PHE A 13 13.91 2.54 -7.06
N TRP A 14 14.12 2.30 -8.36
CA TRP A 14 15.09 1.31 -8.84
C TRP A 14 16.54 1.64 -8.48
N ASN A 15 16.87 2.92 -8.32
CA ASN A 15 18.21 3.36 -7.95
C ASN A 15 18.54 3.16 -6.46
N ARG A 16 17.61 2.64 -5.65
CA ARG A 16 17.80 2.44 -4.20
C ARG A 16 17.94 0.95 -3.88
N PRO A 17 19.17 0.41 -3.80
CA PRO A 17 19.39 -1.04 -3.68
C PRO A 17 18.76 -1.62 -2.42
N ALA A 18 18.74 -0.88 -1.30
CA ALA A 18 18.09 -1.32 -0.08
C ALA A 18 16.59 -1.57 -0.24
N ARG A 19 15.87 -0.74 -1.02
CA ARG A 19 14.43 -0.94 -1.28
C ARG A 19 14.17 -2.13 -2.19
N VAL A 20 14.98 -2.27 -3.23
CA VAL A 20 14.89 -3.42 -4.15
C VAL A 20 15.17 -4.72 -3.41
N PHE A 21 16.19 -4.74 -2.54
CA PHE A 21 16.50 -5.88 -1.69
C PHE A 21 15.34 -6.22 -0.74
N LEU A 22 14.83 -5.22 0.00
CA LEU A 22 13.68 -5.43 0.89
C LEU A 22 12.45 -5.94 0.14
N LEU A 23 12.16 -5.38 -1.03
CA LEU A 23 11.06 -5.84 -1.86
C LEU A 23 11.25 -7.29 -2.28
N GLY A 24 12.46 -7.65 -2.71
CA GLY A 24 12.83 -9.04 -2.98
C GLY A 24 12.62 -9.96 -1.78
N CYS A 25 12.97 -9.53 -0.57
CA CYS A 25 12.71 -10.29 0.66
C CYS A 25 11.20 -10.45 0.92
N PHE A 26 10.43 -9.37 0.80
CA PHE A 26 8.98 -9.40 1.01
C PHE A 26 8.23 -10.23 -0.04
N LEU A 27 8.77 -10.33 -1.26
CA LEU A 27 8.23 -11.19 -2.31
C LEU A 27 8.67 -12.65 -2.11
N ALA A 28 9.93 -12.89 -1.75
CA ALA A 28 10.46 -14.24 -1.59
C ALA A 28 9.93 -14.95 -0.33
N PHE A 29 9.68 -14.21 0.76
CA PHE A 29 9.23 -14.78 2.03
C PHE A 29 7.88 -15.53 1.95
N PRO A 30 6.77 -14.95 1.46
CA PRO A 30 5.50 -15.66 1.35
C PRO A 30 5.59 -16.84 0.38
N LEU A 31 6.28 -16.68 -0.75
CA LEU A 31 6.50 -17.76 -1.72
C LEU A 31 7.30 -18.93 -1.11
N PHE A 32 8.31 -18.63 -0.29
CA PHE A 32 9.07 -19.64 0.44
C PHE A 32 8.20 -20.36 1.47
N MET A 33 7.39 -19.62 2.23
CA MET A 33 6.46 -20.20 3.20
C MET A 33 5.41 -21.09 2.52
N GLU A 34 4.85 -20.66 1.39
CA GLU A 34 3.91 -21.46 0.59
C GLU A 34 4.56 -22.74 0.09
N PHE A 35 5.76 -22.65 -0.48
CA PHE A 35 6.52 -23.81 -0.93
C PHE A 35 6.79 -24.82 0.19
N MET A 36 7.18 -24.31 1.37
CA MET A 36 7.41 -25.15 2.55
C MET A 36 6.12 -25.80 3.05
N MET A 37 5.03 -25.05 3.17
CA MET A 37 3.71 -25.56 3.59
C MET A 37 3.19 -26.63 2.63
N LYS A 38 3.29 -26.39 1.31
CA LYS A 38 2.88 -27.35 0.29
C LYS A 38 3.68 -28.65 0.39
N ARG A 39 5.00 -28.56 0.60
CA ARG A 39 5.86 -29.74 0.74
C ARG A 39 5.67 -30.49 2.05
N VAL A 40 5.49 -29.78 3.16
CA VAL A 40 5.44 -30.38 4.51
C VAL A 40 4.03 -30.87 4.84
N MET A 41 3.00 -30.08 4.52
CA MET A 41 1.63 -30.33 4.95
C MET A 41 0.70 -30.84 3.84
N ASN A 42 1.17 -30.89 2.58
CA ASN A 42 0.37 -31.27 1.41
C ASN A 42 -0.97 -30.51 1.30
N GLN A 43 -0.99 -29.26 1.79
CA GLN A 43 -2.12 -28.37 1.68
C GLN A 43 -1.87 -27.39 0.53
N ASN A 44 -2.88 -27.24 -0.33
CA ASN A 44 -2.91 -26.17 -1.32
C ASN A 44 -3.42 -24.91 -0.63
N ILE A 45 -2.54 -23.92 -0.47
CA ILE A 45 -2.92 -22.61 0.04
C ILE A 45 -3.74 -21.90 -1.05
N SER A 46 -4.85 -21.27 -0.66
CA SER A 46 -5.68 -20.52 -1.60
C SER A 46 -4.94 -19.30 -2.13
N ALA A 47 -5.13 -18.99 -3.40
CA ALA A 47 -4.50 -17.85 -4.07
C ALA A 47 -4.94 -16.48 -3.51
N GLU A 48 -5.99 -16.45 -2.68
CA GLU A 48 -6.42 -15.25 -1.94
C GLU A 48 -5.30 -14.67 -1.06
N THR A 49 -4.40 -15.54 -0.58
CA THR A 49 -3.30 -15.18 0.32
C THR A 49 -2.31 -14.19 -0.32
N ALA A 50 -2.13 -14.23 -1.65
CA ALA A 50 -1.21 -13.34 -2.38
C ALA A 50 -1.68 -11.87 -2.35
N SER A 51 -2.99 -11.62 -2.28
CA SER A 51 -3.52 -10.24 -2.26
C SER A 51 -3.16 -9.48 -0.97
N HIS A 52 -2.84 -10.20 0.11
CA HIS A 52 -2.57 -9.60 1.43
C HIS A 52 -1.20 -8.95 1.55
N MET A 53 -0.27 -9.17 0.60
CA MET A 53 1.08 -8.60 0.64
C MET A 53 1.18 -7.20 0.03
N VAL A 54 0.13 -6.73 -0.65
CA VAL A 54 0.09 -5.40 -1.29
C VAL A 54 0.43 -4.26 -0.32
N PRO A 55 -0.12 -4.20 0.91
CA PRO A 55 0.26 -3.18 1.88
C PRO A 55 1.76 -3.18 2.21
N ALA A 56 2.39 -4.35 2.31
CA ALA A 56 3.83 -4.48 2.55
C ALA A 56 4.66 -3.90 1.39
N PHE A 57 4.28 -4.20 0.14
CA PHE A 57 4.91 -3.59 -1.03
C PHE A 57 4.75 -2.07 -1.03
N VAL A 58 3.55 -1.56 -0.72
CA VAL A 58 3.30 -0.12 -0.59
C VAL A 58 4.17 0.51 0.49
N MET A 59 4.34 -0.14 1.65
CA MET A 59 5.22 0.36 2.70
C MET A 59 6.67 0.48 2.23
N VAL A 60 7.21 -0.54 1.55
CA VAL A 60 8.61 -0.51 1.06
C VAL A 60 8.81 0.51 -0.06
N ILE A 61 7.90 0.57 -1.02
CA ILE A 61 8.01 1.47 -2.18
C ILE A 61 7.75 2.92 -1.76
N GLY A 62 6.68 3.14 -0.99
CA GLY A 62 6.16 4.44 -0.59
C GLY A 62 6.89 5.07 0.60
N ALA A 63 7.72 4.32 1.33
CA ALA A 63 8.51 4.84 2.46
C ALA A 63 9.21 6.15 2.10
N GLY A 64 8.96 7.22 2.85
CA GLY A 64 9.61 8.52 2.69
C GLY A 64 9.52 9.12 1.30
N ILE A 65 8.51 8.77 0.49
CA ILE A 65 8.45 9.21 -0.92
C ILE A 65 8.38 10.74 -1.07
N VAL A 66 7.65 11.42 -0.17
CA VAL A 66 7.62 12.89 -0.13
C VAL A 66 8.59 13.40 0.93
N GLY A 67 8.65 12.74 2.09
CA GLY A 67 9.51 13.15 3.21
C GLY A 67 10.99 13.26 2.83
N GLN A 68 11.49 12.39 1.93
CA GLN A 68 12.86 12.47 1.45
C GLN A 68 13.08 13.60 0.45
N ASP A 69 12.15 13.86 -0.48
CA ASP A 69 12.26 14.99 -1.40
C ASP A 69 12.30 16.34 -0.65
N ILE A 70 11.63 16.42 0.50
CA ILE A 70 11.70 17.55 1.44
C ILE A 70 13.06 17.59 2.15
N THR A 71 13.51 16.46 2.71
CA THR A 71 14.76 16.38 3.49
C THR A 71 15.99 16.65 2.61
N ASP A 72 15.98 16.17 1.37
CA ASP A 72 17.06 16.34 0.40
C ASP A 72 17.03 17.72 -0.27
N GLY A 73 16.03 18.57 0.02
CA GLY A 73 15.90 19.91 -0.56
C GLY A 73 15.61 19.93 -2.06
N VAL A 74 15.11 18.81 -2.62
CA VAL A 74 14.80 18.68 -4.05
C VAL A 74 13.42 19.26 -4.38
N LEU A 75 12.51 19.31 -3.40
CA LEU A 75 11.14 19.79 -3.60
C LEU A 75 11.07 21.22 -4.19
N PRO A 76 11.83 22.24 -3.69
CA PRO A 76 11.82 23.58 -4.29
C PRO A 76 12.30 23.60 -5.74
N LEU A 77 13.28 22.75 -6.09
CA LEU A 77 13.79 22.63 -7.47
C LEU A 77 12.72 22.07 -8.41
N ILE A 78 11.94 21.09 -7.96
CA ILE A 78 10.84 20.53 -8.75
C ILE A 78 9.72 21.56 -8.95
N LEU A 79 9.39 22.30 -7.88
CA LEU A 79 8.31 23.28 -7.87
C LEU A 79 8.68 24.64 -8.48
N SER A 80 9.95 24.87 -8.81
CA SER A 80 10.38 26.01 -9.64
C SER A 80 9.76 25.99 -11.04
N ARG A 81 9.34 24.81 -11.51
CA ARG A 81 8.61 24.63 -12.76
C ARG A 81 7.12 24.92 -12.54
N PRO A 82 6.34 25.30 -13.56
CA PRO A 82 4.91 25.59 -13.45
C PRO A 82 4.07 24.31 -13.27
N ILE A 83 4.35 23.54 -12.21
CA ILE A 83 3.67 22.30 -11.83
C ILE A 83 2.89 22.60 -10.55
N LYS A 84 1.58 22.33 -10.56
CA LYS A 84 0.76 22.53 -9.36
C LYS A 84 1.06 21.42 -8.35
N ARG A 85 1.07 21.75 -7.05
CA ARG A 85 1.40 20.80 -5.96
C ARG A 85 0.54 19.53 -5.96
N TYR A 86 -0.77 19.67 -6.19
CA TYR A 86 -1.65 18.50 -6.30
C TYR A 86 -1.28 17.61 -7.49
N GLN A 87 -0.76 18.17 -8.59
CA GLN A 87 -0.31 17.38 -9.75
C GLN A 87 0.95 16.59 -9.41
N TYR A 88 1.85 17.14 -8.59
CA TYR A 88 3.02 16.45 -8.07
C TYR A 88 2.61 15.27 -7.16
N LEU A 89 1.74 15.52 -6.17
CA LEU A 89 1.27 14.49 -5.26
C LEU A 89 0.52 13.37 -5.98
N ILE A 90 -0.40 13.70 -6.90
CA ILE A 90 -1.12 12.70 -7.69
C ILE A 90 -0.16 11.88 -8.57
N SER A 91 0.85 12.51 -9.17
CA SER A 91 1.86 11.78 -9.96
C SER A 91 2.66 10.79 -9.10
N LYS A 92 3.06 11.18 -7.89
CA LYS A 92 3.79 10.33 -6.94
C LYS A 92 2.90 9.20 -6.42
N TRP A 93 1.67 9.50 -6.03
CA TRP A 93 0.65 8.53 -5.61
C TRP A 93 0.41 7.46 -6.69
N MET A 94 0.16 7.89 -7.94
CA MET A 94 -0.02 6.97 -9.07
C MET A 94 1.23 6.14 -9.34
N ALA A 95 2.44 6.71 -9.23
CA ALA A 95 3.68 5.97 -9.45
C ALA A 95 3.86 4.83 -8.43
N VAL A 96 3.60 5.09 -7.15
CA VAL A 96 3.69 4.05 -6.11
C VAL A 96 2.58 3.03 -6.27
N ALA A 97 1.34 3.46 -6.54
CA ALA A 97 0.22 2.55 -6.71
C ALA A 97 0.45 1.61 -7.90
N THR A 98 0.98 2.11 -9.02
CA THR A 98 1.34 1.28 -10.18
C THR A 98 2.49 0.32 -9.88
N LEU A 99 3.52 0.75 -9.15
CA LEU A 99 4.60 -0.15 -8.74
C LEU A 99 4.10 -1.25 -7.80
N ALA A 100 3.31 -0.88 -6.79
CA ALA A 100 2.73 -1.85 -5.85
C ALA A 100 1.78 -2.82 -6.56
N LEU A 101 0.97 -2.35 -7.52
CA LEU A 101 0.17 -3.21 -8.39
C LEU A 101 1.05 -4.19 -9.16
N SER A 102 2.13 -3.72 -9.80
CA SER A 102 3.01 -4.61 -10.57
C SER A 102 3.64 -5.71 -9.70
N MET A 103 3.96 -5.39 -8.45
CA MET A 103 4.54 -6.34 -7.50
C MET A 103 3.49 -7.30 -6.95
N GLY A 104 2.28 -6.83 -6.64
CA GLY A 104 1.16 -7.69 -6.26
C GLY A 104 0.78 -8.67 -7.37
N LEU A 105 0.79 -8.23 -8.63
CA LEU A 105 0.57 -9.11 -9.78
C LEU A 105 1.70 -10.11 -9.98
N ALA A 106 2.96 -9.70 -9.79
CA ALA A 106 4.10 -10.60 -9.84
C ALA A 106 4.00 -11.68 -8.74
N ASP A 107 3.73 -11.27 -7.50
CA ASP A 107 3.55 -12.17 -6.35
C ASP A 107 2.42 -13.19 -6.61
N THR A 108 1.25 -12.71 -7.04
CA THR A 108 0.11 -13.56 -7.40
C THR A 108 0.45 -14.52 -8.54
N SER A 109 1.19 -14.06 -9.54
CA SER A 109 1.62 -14.92 -10.66
C SER A 109 2.57 -16.02 -10.19
N PHE A 110 3.52 -15.70 -9.31
CA PHE A 110 4.42 -16.69 -8.73
C PHE A 110 3.68 -17.68 -7.84
N HIS A 111 2.75 -17.21 -7.01
CA HIS A 111 1.89 -18.06 -6.18
C HIS A 111 1.09 -19.05 -7.05
N LEU A 112 0.46 -18.57 -8.13
CA LEU A 112 -0.28 -19.45 -9.04
C LEU A 112 0.64 -20.49 -9.72
N LEU A 113 1.84 -20.08 -10.13
CA LEU A 113 2.83 -20.98 -10.73
C LEU A 113 3.34 -22.03 -9.74
N LEU A 114 3.56 -21.68 -8.47
CA LEU A 114 4.00 -22.63 -7.44
C LEU A 114 2.87 -23.58 -7.01
N SER A 115 1.65 -23.06 -6.89
CA SER A 115 0.47 -23.84 -6.51
C SER A 115 0.03 -24.83 -7.60
N TYR A 116 -0.10 -24.38 -8.86
CA TYR A 116 -0.71 -25.16 -9.94
C TYR A 116 0.26 -25.59 -11.06
N GLY A 117 1.50 -25.10 -11.04
CA GLY A 117 2.46 -25.30 -12.14
C GLY A 117 2.07 -24.54 -13.41
N PHE A 118 2.72 -24.86 -14.53
CA PHE A 118 2.40 -24.32 -15.87
C PHE A 118 1.15 -24.94 -16.51
N ALA A 119 0.24 -25.49 -15.71
CA ALA A 119 -0.96 -26.15 -16.21
C ALA A 119 -2.05 -25.14 -16.59
N ALA A 120 -2.95 -25.53 -17.49
CA ALA A 120 -4.15 -24.77 -17.84
C ALA A 120 -5.04 -24.45 -16.61
N GLN A 121 -4.89 -25.21 -15.53
CA GLN A 121 -5.55 -24.97 -14.24
C GLN A 121 -5.15 -23.64 -13.60
N ALA A 122 -3.92 -23.14 -13.81
CA ALA A 122 -3.51 -21.83 -13.30
C ALA A 122 -4.32 -20.68 -13.93
N LEU A 123 -4.61 -20.78 -15.24
CA LEU A 123 -5.44 -19.82 -15.96
C LEU A 123 -6.91 -19.90 -15.55
N GLN A 124 -7.43 -21.09 -15.24
CA GLN A 124 -8.81 -21.27 -14.78
C GLN A 124 -9.04 -20.67 -13.38
N ASN A 125 -8.01 -20.67 -12.53
CA ASN A 125 -8.07 -20.09 -11.19
C ASN A 125 -7.72 -18.58 -11.17
N PHE A 126 -7.28 -18.01 -12.30
CA PHE A 126 -7.01 -16.57 -12.39
C PHE A 126 -8.34 -15.81 -12.49
N GLN A 127 -8.76 -15.19 -11.39
CA GLN A 127 -9.96 -14.36 -11.38
C GLN A 127 -9.63 -12.96 -11.90
N LEU A 128 -10.32 -12.52 -12.96
CA LEU A 128 -10.10 -11.21 -13.57
C LEU A 128 -10.30 -10.04 -12.57
N LEU A 129 -11.10 -10.26 -11.53
CA LEU A 129 -11.38 -9.29 -10.45
C LEU A 129 -10.16 -9.02 -9.54
N TRP A 130 -9.12 -9.84 -9.56
CA TRP A 130 -7.94 -9.63 -8.72
C TRP A 130 -7.12 -8.41 -9.11
N ILE A 131 -7.06 -8.09 -10.41
CA ILE A 131 -6.32 -6.91 -10.89
C ILE A 131 -6.92 -5.62 -10.30
N PRO A 132 -8.22 -5.31 -10.46
CA PRO A 132 -8.80 -4.12 -9.86
C PRO A 132 -8.77 -4.17 -8.33
N GLN A 133 -8.94 -5.34 -7.71
CA GLN A 133 -8.85 -5.51 -6.25
C GLN A 133 -7.47 -5.10 -5.71
N THR A 134 -6.42 -5.61 -6.34
CA THR A 134 -5.02 -5.31 -6.02
C THR A 134 -4.74 -3.82 -6.23
N PHE A 135 -5.26 -3.25 -7.31
CA PHE A 135 -5.09 -1.82 -7.61
C PHE A 135 -5.78 -0.94 -6.57
N ILE A 136 -7.00 -1.27 -6.16
CA ILE A 136 -7.75 -0.54 -5.12
C ILE A 136 -6.99 -0.60 -3.79
N SER A 137 -6.56 -1.79 -3.36
CA SER A 137 -5.76 -1.93 -2.14
C SER A 137 -4.46 -1.10 -2.20
N ALA A 138 -3.75 -1.16 -3.33
CA ALA A 138 -2.54 -0.38 -3.55
C ALA A 138 -2.81 1.13 -3.53
N ALA A 139 -3.84 1.59 -4.25
CA ALA A 139 -4.24 2.99 -4.30
C ALA A 139 -4.66 3.53 -2.93
N GLY A 140 -5.38 2.72 -2.16
CA GLY A 140 -5.79 2.99 -0.79
C GLY A 140 -4.61 3.19 0.15
N CYS A 141 -3.77 2.16 0.27
CA CYS A 141 -2.60 2.18 1.15
C CYS A 141 -1.62 3.29 0.76
N THR A 142 -1.44 3.56 -0.54
CA THR A 142 -0.56 4.63 -1.00
C THR A 142 -1.07 6.02 -0.65
N ALA A 143 -2.38 6.24 -0.62
CA ALA A 143 -2.94 7.52 -0.19
C ALA A 143 -2.60 7.82 1.28
N VAL A 144 -2.75 6.82 2.16
CA VAL A 144 -2.38 6.94 3.58
C VAL A 144 -0.87 7.15 3.74
N MET A 145 -0.06 6.40 3.00
CA MET A 145 1.41 6.59 3.00
C MET A 145 1.81 7.99 2.54
N MET A 146 1.16 8.54 1.52
CA MET A 146 1.42 9.90 1.05
C MET A 146 1.15 10.93 2.16
N LEU A 147 0.06 10.77 2.92
CA LEU A 147 -0.25 11.65 4.05
C LEU A 147 0.83 11.56 5.13
N LEU A 148 1.19 10.35 5.55
CA LEU A 148 2.21 10.13 6.58
C LEU A 148 3.58 10.65 6.13
N SER A 149 3.93 10.46 4.86
CA SER A 149 5.19 10.95 4.27
C SER A 149 5.22 12.48 4.14
N CYS A 150 4.06 13.13 3.97
CA CYS A 150 3.97 14.59 4.03
C CYS A 150 4.11 15.11 5.46
N LEU A 151 3.60 14.39 6.47
CA LEU A 151 3.66 14.80 7.88
C LEU A 151 5.05 14.64 8.45
N LEU A 152 5.64 13.46 8.29
CA LEU A 152 6.89 13.07 8.93
C LEU A 152 8.09 13.13 7.97
N PRO A 153 9.26 13.61 8.42
CA PRO A 153 10.48 13.58 7.62
C PRO A 153 11.05 12.15 7.52
N GLY A 154 11.72 11.87 6.39
CA GLY A 154 12.45 10.61 6.18
C GLY A 154 11.56 9.37 6.14
N ALA A 155 11.99 8.29 6.81
CA ALA A 155 11.32 6.98 6.84
C ALA A 155 10.48 6.75 8.12
N ALA A 156 10.20 7.82 8.87
CA ALA A 156 9.41 7.73 10.10
C ALA A 156 7.95 7.35 9.84
N ASP A 157 7.45 7.58 8.61
CA ASP A 157 6.13 7.14 8.15
C ASP A 157 5.94 5.62 8.26
N VAL A 158 6.97 4.84 7.89
CA VAL A 158 6.98 3.39 8.07
C VAL A 158 6.92 3.01 9.56
N GLY A 159 7.58 3.77 10.42
CA GLY A 159 7.56 3.55 11.87
C GLY A 159 6.15 3.66 12.47
N ILE A 160 5.37 4.66 12.04
CA ILE A 160 3.96 4.79 12.46
C ILE A 160 3.14 3.58 11.99
N LEU A 161 3.32 3.13 10.75
CA LEU A 161 2.58 1.97 10.26
C LEU A 161 2.96 0.68 10.99
N LEU A 162 4.24 0.49 11.31
CA LEU A 162 4.67 -0.64 12.15
C LEU A 162 4.07 -0.56 13.55
N LEU A 163 3.96 0.64 14.12
CA LEU A 163 3.30 0.86 15.40
C LEU A 163 1.80 0.51 15.32
N THR A 164 1.13 0.89 14.23
CA THR A 164 -0.27 0.49 13.96
C THR A 164 -0.43 -1.03 13.95
N PHE A 165 0.47 -1.77 13.30
CA PHE A 165 0.47 -3.25 13.36
C PHE A 165 0.72 -3.78 14.76
N ALA A 166 1.66 -3.20 15.51
CA ALA A 166 1.94 -3.61 16.88
C ALA A 166 0.72 -3.40 17.79
N VAL A 167 0.04 -2.25 17.65
CA VAL A 167 -1.21 -1.95 18.37
C VAL A 167 -2.29 -2.97 18.00
N TYR A 168 -2.50 -3.25 16.71
CA TYR A 168 -3.44 -4.28 16.27
C TYR A 168 -3.14 -5.64 16.92
N PHE A 169 -1.88 -6.06 16.91
CA PHE A 169 -1.47 -7.34 17.50
C PHE A 169 -1.72 -7.40 19.01
N VAL A 170 -1.40 -6.31 19.73
CA VAL A 170 -1.68 -6.21 21.17
C VAL A 170 -3.19 -6.29 21.44
N MET A 171 -4.01 -5.59 20.66
CA MET A 171 -5.48 -5.64 20.81
C MET A 171 -6.04 -7.05 20.57
N MET A 172 -5.53 -7.74 19.54
CA MET A 172 -5.88 -9.13 19.25
C MET A 172 -5.47 -10.07 20.38
N MET A 173 -4.29 -9.88 20.96
CA MET A 173 -3.80 -10.64 22.13
C MET A 173 -4.62 -10.36 23.39
N LEU A 174 -5.09 -9.12 23.61
CA LEU A 174 -5.96 -8.78 24.72
C LEU A 174 -7.35 -9.43 24.59
N GLN A 175 -7.89 -9.49 23.37
CA GLN A 175 -9.16 -10.18 23.11
C GLN A 175 -9.04 -11.68 23.37
N HIS A 176 -8.03 -12.35 22.81
CA HIS A 176 -7.89 -13.81 22.91
C HIS A 176 -7.30 -14.28 24.24
N GLY A 177 -6.37 -13.51 24.82
CA GLY A 177 -5.68 -13.87 26.06
C GLY A 177 -6.42 -13.39 27.30
N ALA A 178 -6.85 -12.13 27.33
CA ALA A 178 -7.49 -11.52 28.49
C ALA A 178 -9.03 -11.49 28.40
N HIS A 179 -9.62 -12.02 27.32
CA HIS A 179 -11.08 -12.10 27.11
C HIS A 179 -11.76 -10.72 27.18
N VAL A 180 -11.06 -9.65 26.81
CA VAL A 180 -11.64 -8.29 26.79
C VAL A 180 -12.47 -8.13 25.51
N PRO A 181 -13.81 -7.99 25.61
CA PRO A 181 -14.66 -7.93 24.42
C PRO A 181 -14.45 -6.61 23.65
N GLY A 182 -14.42 -6.71 22.32
CA GLY A 182 -14.39 -5.57 21.40
C GLY A 182 -13.00 -4.97 21.12
N MET A 183 -11.93 -5.51 21.70
CA MET A 183 -10.56 -5.03 21.42
C MET A 183 -10.13 -5.35 19.98
N GLU A 184 -10.50 -6.51 19.47
CA GLU A 184 -10.26 -6.91 18.08
C GLU A 184 -11.00 -6.00 17.09
N ASP A 185 -12.24 -5.60 17.41
CA ASP A 185 -13.02 -4.68 16.57
C ASP A 185 -12.34 -3.30 16.46
N ILE A 186 -11.82 -2.79 17.57
CA ILE A 186 -11.06 -1.53 17.57
C ILE A 186 -9.76 -1.69 16.77
N GLY A 187 -9.05 -2.80 16.97
CA GLY A 187 -7.82 -3.12 16.25
C GLY A 187 -8.05 -3.20 14.75
N THR A 188 -9.07 -3.93 14.30
CA THR A 188 -9.41 -4.08 12.89
C THR A 188 -9.88 -2.76 12.26
N GLN A 189 -10.62 -1.93 12.99
CA GLN A 189 -10.97 -0.58 12.54
C GLN A 189 -9.73 0.29 12.33
N LEU A 190 -8.82 0.30 13.30
CA LEU A 190 -7.57 1.06 13.21
C LEU A 190 -6.70 0.58 12.03
N LEU A 191 -6.63 -0.74 11.83
CA LEU A 191 -5.95 -1.34 10.69
C LEU A 191 -6.63 -0.98 9.35
N SER A 192 -7.97 -0.95 9.31
CA SER A 192 -8.74 -0.59 8.10
C SER A 192 -8.57 0.88 7.70
N ILE A 193 -8.22 1.76 8.64
CA ILE A 193 -7.88 3.16 8.35
C ILE A 193 -6.47 3.25 7.78
N ALA A 194 -5.52 2.48 8.34
CA ALA A 194 -4.12 2.48 7.89
C ALA A 194 -3.93 1.78 6.54
N PHE A 195 -4.67 0.71 6.31
CA PHE A 195 -4.62 -0.14 5.12
C PHE A 195 -6.02 -0.28 4.53
N PRO A 196 -6.56 0.79 3.95
CA PRO A 196 -7.91 0.76 3.40
C PRO A 196 -7.96 -0.18 2.21
N SER A 197 -8.81 -1.19 2.32
CA SER A 197 -9.18 -2.14 1.28
C SER A 197 -10.67 -2.46 1.42
N PHE A 198 -11.27 -2.94 0.33
CA PHE A 198 -12.61 -3.53 0.36
C PHE A 198 -12.67 -4.63 -0.70
N ASP A 199 -13.51 -5.64 -0.50
CA ASP A 199 -13.59 -6.78 -1.41
C ASP A 199 -14.55 -6.49 -2.57
N LEU A 200 -14.03 -6.53 -3.80
CA LEU A 200 -14.83 -6.42 -5.02
C LEU A 200 -15.69 -7.65 -5.26
N THR A 201 -15.34 -8.82 -4.73
CA THR A 201 -16.11 -10.06 -4.95
C THR A 201 -17.48 -10.00 -4.26
N GLU A 202 -17.60 -9.22 -3.19
CA GLU A 202 -18.87 -8.95 -2.50
C GLU A 202 -19.78 -7.99 -3.29
N ILE A 203 -19.25 -7.32 -4.32
CA ILE A 203 -20.01 -6.37 -5.15
C ILE A 203 -20.79 -7.09 -6.25
N THR A 204 -21.81 -7.83 -5.81
CA THR A 204 -22.70 -8.59 -6.71
C THR A 204 -23.89 -7.75 -7.22
N ALA A 205 -24.22 -6.63 -6.57
CA ALA A 205 -25.35 -5.78 -6.92
C ALA A 205 -24.98 -4.29 -6.89
N PRO A 206 -25.62 -3.41 -7.68
CA PRO A 206 -25.36 -1.97 -7.64
C PRO A 206 -25.57 -1.34 -6.26
N ARG A 207 -26.43 -1.93 -5.41
CA ARG A 207 -26.66 -1.46 -4.04
C ARG A 207 -25.44 -1.66 -3.14
N SER A 208 -24.61 -2.68 -3.36
CA SER A 208 -23.40 -2.89 -2.56
C SER A 208 -22.27 -1.91 -2.92
N LEU A 209 -22.38 -1.16 -4.02
CA LEU A 209 -21.51 0.01 -4.26
C LEU A 209 -21.73 1.14 -3.23
N LEU A 210 -22.91 1.18 -2.60
CA LEU A 210 -23.23 2.10 -1.52
C LEU A 210 -23.00 1.46 -0.14
N SER A 211 -22.19 0.40 -0.07
CA SER A 211 -21.83 -0.21 1.20
C SER A 211 -21.01 0.76 2.06
N ILE A 212 -21.08 0.55 3.37
CA ILE A 212 -20.33 1.32 4.36
C ILE A 212 -18.82 1.18 4.10
N ASP A 213 -18.35 0.02 3.63
CA ASP A 213 -16.93 -0.24 3.36
C ASP A 213 -16.40 0.57 2.17
N VAL A 214 -17.16 0.66 1.07
CA VAL A 214 -16.80 1.52 -0.07
C VAL A 214 -16.78 2.98 0.37
N GLY A 215 -17.79 3.41 1.14
CA GLY A 215 -17.85 4.76 1.70
C GLY A 215 -16.64 5.08 2.58
N ARG A 216 -16.25 4.16 3.48
CA ARG A 216 -15.08 4.27 4.35
C ARG A 216 -13.79 4.35 3.52
N TYR A 217 -13.63 3.46 2.54
CA TYR A 217 -12.45 3.47 1.67
C TYR A 217 -12.30 4.81 0.94
N VAL A 218 -13.36 5.29 0.29
CA VAL A 218 -13.34 6.57 -0.45
C VAL A 218 -13.05 7.73 0.50
N ALA A 219 -13.65 7.74 1.69
CA ALA A 219 -13.40 8.77 2.69
C ALA A 219 -11.93 8.79 3.13
N VAL A 220 -11.35 7.63 3.47
CA VAL A 220 -9.94 7.52 3.90
C VAL A 220 -9.00 7.99 2.79
N VAL A 221 -9.20 7.54 1.54
CA VAL A 221 -8.36 7.94 0.40
C VAL A 221 -8.46 9.43 0.16
N PHE A 222 -9.68 9.98 0.13
CA PHE A 222 -9.92 11.39 -0.15
C PHE A 222 -9.34 12.29 0.94
N VAL A 223 -9.61 11.97 2.23
CA VAL A 223 -9.06 12.71 3.37
C VAL A 223 -7.54 12.63 3.39
N SER A 224 -6.95 11.47 3.09
CA SER A 224 -5.50 11.31 3.07
C SER A 224 -4.83 12.13 1.95
N LEU A 225 -5.39 12.11 0.74
CA LEU A 225 -4.86 12.90 -0.37
C LEU A 225 -5.05 14.41 -0.15
N LEU A 226 -6.22 14.85 0.33
CA LEU A 226 -6.44 16.26 0.67
C LEU A 226 -5.55 16.72 1.81
N GLY A 227 -5.44 15.93 2.87
CA GLY A 227 -4.55 16.21 4.00
C GLY A 227 -3.10 16.34 3.53
N SER A 228 -2.65 15.47 2.62
CA SER A 228 -1.32 15.54 2.01
C SER A 228 -1.08 16.88 1.31
N VAL A 229 -2.06 17.36 0.54
CA VAL A 229 -1.99 18.66 -0.15
C VAL A 229 -1.94 19.82 0.84
N ILE A 230 -2.77 19.79 1.88
CA ILE A 230 -2.83 20.85 2.90
C ILE A 230 -1.51 20.93 3.68
N VAL A 231 -0.99 19.79 4.15
CA VAL A 231 0.29 19.72 4.88
C VAL A 231 1.44 20.20 4.01
N LEU A 232 1.48 19.81 2.73
CA LEU A 232 2.51 20.26 1.79
C LEU A 232 2.45 21.78 1.58
N ASN A 233 1.24 22.35 1.49
CA ASN A 233 1.05 23.79 1.34
C ASN A 233 1.56 24.58 2.55
N GLN A 234 1.38 24.05 3.77
CA GLN A 234 1.81 24.71 5.00
C GLN A 234 3.33 24.75 5.14
N LYS A 235 4.03 23.66 4.77
CA LYS A 235 5.49 23.58 4.90
C LYS A 235 6.23 24.62 4.03
N GLU A 236 5.70 24.97 2.86
CA GLU A 236 6.35 25.95 1.96
C GLU A 236 6.22 27.41 2.41
N LEU A 237 5.13 27.77 3.10
CA LEU A 237 5.00 29.13 3.65
C LEU A 237 6.10 29.43 4.67
N SER A 238 6.59 28.40 5.37
CA SER A 238 7.71 28.53 6.30
C SER A 238 9.03 28.87 5.59
N TYR A 239 9.27 28.34 4.39
CA TYR A 239 10.54 28.55 3.66
C TYR A 239 10.63 29.92 2.97
N GLY A 240 9.49 30.55 2.65
CA GLY A 240 9.47 31.90 2.06
C GLY A 240 9.58 33.04 3.09
N SER A 241 9.67 32.73 4.38
CA SER A 241 9.66 33.71 5.48
C SER A 241 11.02 33.96 6.14
N HIS A 242 12.10 33.37 5.60
CA HIS A 242 13.47 33.49 6.10
C HIS A 242 14.41 34.14 5.09
#